data_AF-A0A227JAF2-F1
#
_entry.id   AF-A0A227JAF2-F1
#
_cell.length_a   1.000
_cell.length_b   1.000
_cell.length_c   1.000
_cell.angle_alpha   90.00
_cell.angle_beta   90.00
_cell.angle_gamma   90.00
#
_symmetry.space_group_name_H-M   'P 1'
#
loop_
_entity.id
_entity.type
_entity.pdbx_description
1 polymer ?
#
loop_
_entity_poly.entity_id
_entity_poly.type
_entity_poly.pdbx_seq_one_letter_code
_entity_poly.pdbx_strand_id
1 'polypeptide(L)'
;MSGFSYMEYIVPGLIMMSVITNSYSNVASSFFSAKLQKNIEELLVAPVPNYVIIAGYVMGGVTRGLLVGAIVTCVSLLFVDLQVEHWGIIVATVFMTSVVFALGGLINAVYAKTFDDISIIPTFVLTPLTYLGGVFYSISLLP
;
A
#
# COMPACT_ATOMS: atom_id res chain seq x y z
N MET A 1 -8.45 22.77 -19.81
CA MET A 1 -7.09 22.93 -19.26
C MET A 1 -7.05 24.27 -18.55
N SER A 2 -7.43 24.26 -17.27
CA SER A 2 -7.76 25.46 -16.51
C SER A 2 -6.88 25.51 -15.25
N GLY A 3 -5.69 26.11 -15.39
CA GLY A 3 -4.97 26.75 -14.28
C GLY A 3 -4.39 25.92 -13.13
N PHE A 4 -4.69 24.62 -12.98
CA PHE A 4 -4.03 23.77 -11.97
C PHE A 4 -2.81 23.07 -12.55
N SER A 5 -1.70 23.11 -11.80
CA SER A 5 -0.44 22.53 -12.24
C SER A 5 -0.60 21.01 -12.32
N TYR A 6 -0.19 20.39 -13.44
CA TYR A 6 -0.18 18.93 -13.59
C TYR A 6 0.56 18.22 -12.43
N MET A 7 1.52 18.93 -11.81
CA MET A 7 2.18 18.48 -10.59
C MET A 7 1.26 18.37 -9.36
N GLU A 8 0.29 19.29 -9.16
CA GLU A 8 -0.64 19.23 -8.03
C GLU A 8 -1.63 18.06 -8.15
N TYR A 9 -1.98 17.66 -9.38
CA TYR A 9 -2.88 16.53 -9.62
C TYR A 9 -2.17 15.17 -9.48
N ILE A 10 -0.93 15.05 -9.96
CA ILE A 10 -0.21 13.77 -10.00
C ILE A 10 0.44 13.40 -8.66
N VAL A 11 0.77 14.39 -7.82
CA VAL A 11 1.46 14.20 -6.54
C VAL A 11 0.66 13.34 -5.55
N PRO A 12 -0.63 13.60 -5.28
CA PRO A 12 -1.45 12.73 -4.43
C PRO A 12 -1.52 11.30 -4.96
N GLY A 13 -1.57 11.15 -6.28
CA GLY A 13 -1.60 9.85 -6.91
C GLY A 13 -0.32 9.04 -6.75
N LEU A 14 0.84 9.71 -6.87
CA LEU A 14 2.15 9.11 -6.60
C LEU A 14 2.33 8.71 -5.14
N ILE A 15 1.82 9.53 -4.20
CA ILE A 15 1.82 9.20 -2.77
C ILE A 15 1.00 7.93 -2.53
N MET A 16 -0.21 7.86 -3.09
CA MET A 16 -1.08 6.69 -2.94
C MET A 16 -0.45 5.43 -3.54
N MET A 17 0.12 5.52 -4.75
CA MET A 17 0.79 4.38 -5.38
C MET A 17 1.96 3.87 -4.54
N SER A 18 2.75 4.79 -3.96
CA SER A 18 3.87 4.43 -3.09
C SER A 18 3.41 3.72 -1.83
N VAL A 19 2.36 4.22 -1.17
CA VAL A 19 1.80 3.60 0.05
C VAL A 19 1.23 2.22 -0.26
N ILE A 20 0.45 2.10 -1.33
CA ILE A 20 -0.23 0.87 -1.73
C ILE A 20 0.79 -0.24 -2.02
N THR A 21 1.74 0.05 -2.90
CA THR A 21 2.76 -0.92 -3.33
C THR A 21 3.65 -1.35 -2.17
N ASN A 22 4.08 -0.42 -1.31
CA ASN A 22 4.92 -0.74 -0.17
C ASN A 22 4.17 -1.50 0.93
N SER A 23 2.93 -1.11 1.26
CA SER A 23 2.12 -1.80 2.27
C SER A 23 1.83 -3.25 1.83
N TYR A 24 1.42 -3.42 0.59
CA TYR A 24 1.09 -4.73 0.02
C TYR A 24 2.33 -5.64 -0.06
N SER A 25 3.39 -5.16 -0.71
CA SER A 25 4.61 -5.94 -0.95
C SER A 25 5.29 -6.34 0.37
N ASN A 26 5.30 -5.43 1.35
CA ASN A 26 5.89 -5.72 2.66
C ASN A 26 5.14 -6.84 3.39
N VAL A 27 3.81 -6.76 3.51
CA VAL A 27 3.06 -7.81 4.22
C VAL A 27 3.14 -9.14 3.48
N ALA A 28 2.99 -9.11 2.16
CA ALA A 28 3.01 -10.33 1.38
C ALA A 28 4.38 -11.02 1.45
N SER A 29 5.48 -10.26 1.33
CA SER A 29 6.84 -10.77 1.45
C SER A 29 7.17 -11.24 2.87
N SER A 30 6.79 -10.48 3.91
CA SER A 30 7.05 -10.85 5.30
C SER A 30 6.31 -12.13 5.70
N PHE A 31 5.03 -12.24 5.37
CA PHE A 31 4.23 -13.42 5.69
C PHE A 31 4.71 -14.65 4.93
N PHE A 32 5.03 -14.50 3.64
CA PHE A 32 5.54 -15.60 2.84
C PHE A 32 6.95 -16.04 3.23
N SER A 33 7.83 -15.13 3.64
CA SER A 33 9.14 -15.48 4.19
C SER A 33 9.01 -16.29 5.48
N ALA A 34 8.05 -15.96 6.34
CA ALA A 34 7.74 -16.76 7.53
C ALA A 34 7.19 -18.14 7.18
N LYS A 35 6.41 -18.26 6.09
CA LYS A 35 5.91 -19.53 5.55
C LYS A 35 7.05 -20.40 5.02
N LEU A 36 7.97 -19.82 4.25
CA LEU A 36 9.14 -20.53 3.68
C LEU A 36 10.13 -21.01 4.74
N GLN A 37 10.34 -20.24 5.79
CA GLN A 37 11.24 -20.60 6.89
C GLN A 37 10.63 -21.62 7.86
N LYS A 38 9.39 -22.08 7.61
CA LYS A 38 8.60 -22.91 8.54
C LYS A 38 8.37 -22.27 9.93
N ASN A 39 8.68 -20.99 10.11
CA ASN A 39 8.39 -20.24 11.33
C ASN A 39 6.89 -20.19 11.63
N ILE A 40 6.01 -20.30 10.62
CA ILE A 40 4.57 -20.42 10.83
C ILE A 40 4.21 -21.71 11.58
N GLU A 41 4.92 -22.82 11.32
CA GLU A 41 4.69 -24.10 12.02
C GLU A 41 5.11 -23.99 13.49
N GLU A 42 6.23 -23.33 13.80
CA GLU A 42 6.66 -23.07 15.18
C GLU A 42 5.72 -22.10 15.91
N LEU A 43 5.21 -21.07 15.21
CA LEU A 43 4.22 -20.13 15.75
C LEU A 43 2.86 -20.78 16.04
N LEU A 44 2.49 -21.82 15.29
CA LEU A 44 1.28 -22.61 15.53
C LEU A 44 1.44 -23.62 16.68
N VAL A 45 2.68 -24.06 16.96
CA VAL A 45 3.01 -24.90 18.12
C VAL A 45 3.07 -24.05 19.40
N ALA A 46 3.52 -22.81 19.30
CA ALA A 46 3.33 -21.84 20.36
C ALA A 46 1.83 -21.52 20.51
N PRO A 47 1.25 -21.47 21.72
CA PRO A 47 -0.17 -21.19 21.94
C PRO A 47 -0.48 -19.69 21.74
N VAL A 48 -0.18 -19.16 20.55
CA VAL A 48 -0.40 -17.76 20.19
C VAL A 48 -1.74 -17.65 19.48
N PRO A 49 -2.65 -16.77 19.93
CA PRO A 49 -3.93 -16.60 19.25
C PRO A 49 -3.73 -16.05 17.83
N ASN A 50 -4.40 -16.66 16.85
CA ASN A 50 -4.27 -16.33 15.41
C ASN A 50 -4.47 -14.83 15.11
N TYR A 51 -5.33 -14.14 15.86
CA TYR A 51 -5.60 -12.72 15.69
C TYR A 51 -4.37 -11.85 15.96
N VAL A 52 -3.51 -12.24 16.92
CA VAL A 52 -2.28 -11.50 17.27
C VAL A 52 -1.24 -11.64 16.17
N ILE A 53 -1.14 -12.82 15.56
CA ILE A 53 -0.24 -13.06 14.42
C ILE A 53 -0.65 -12.17 13.25
N ILE A 54 -1.93 -12.19 12.89
CA ILE A 54 -2.47 -11.38 11.79
C ILE A 54 -2.28 -9.88 12.10
N ALA A 55 -2.63 -9.44 13.30
CA ALA A 55 -2.47 -8.05 13.72
C ALA A 55 -1.00 -7.59 13.68
N GLY A 56 -0.04 -8.44 14.07
CA GLY A 56 1.39 -8.14 14.03
C GLY A 56 1.89 -7.91 12.60
N TYR A 57 1.57 -8.82 11.67
CA TYR A 57 1.96 -8.67 10.26
C TYR A 57 1.29 -7.47 9.60
N VAL A 58 -0.01 -7.25 9.86
CA VAL A 58 -0.74 -6.09 9.33
C VAL A 58 -0.17 -4.79 9.88
N MET A 59 0.08 -4.68 11.19
CA MET A 59 0.68 -3.48 11.78
C MET A 59 2.10 -3.22 11.24
N GLY A 60 2.91 -4.26 11.01
CA GLY A 60 4.22 -4.12 10.36
C GLY A 60 4.10 -3.56 8.93
N GLY A 61 3.15 -4.07 8.16
CA GLY A 61 2.78 -3.56 6.84
C GLY A 61 2.35 -2.09 6.83
N VAL A 62 1.42 -1.76 7.72
CA VAL A 62 0.85 -0.43 7.86
C VAL A 62 1.90 0.57 8.29
N THR A 63 2.75 0.22 9.27
CA THR A 63 3.81 1.10 9.76
C THR A 63 4.80 1.45 8.64
N ARG A 64 5.22 0.46 7.83
CA ARG A 64 6.10 0.70 6.69
C ARG A 64 5.41 1.52 5.59
N GLY A 65 4.15 1.20 5.29
CA GLY A 65 3.32 1.93 4.33
C GLY A 65 3.15 3.41 4.69
N LEU A 66 2.86 3.69 5.95
CA LEU A 66 2.75 5.04 6.50
C LEU A 66 4.09 5.78 6.49
N LEU A 67 5.19 5.12 6.86
CA LEU A 67 6.53 5.72 6.81
C LEU A 67 6.88 6.14 5.38
N VAL A 68 6.67 5.26 4.40
CA VAL A 68 6.92 5.59 2.99
C VAL A 68 5.98 6.71 2.52
N GLY A 69 4.69 6.65 2.84
CA GLY A 69 3.72 7.70 2.52
C GLY A 69 4.10 9.06 3.11
N ALA A 70 4.56 9.08 4.36
CA ALA A 70 5.00 10.30 5.04
C ALA A 70 6.28 10.87 4.40
N ILE A 71 7.24 10.02 4.05
CA ILE A 71 8.46 10.45 3.35
C ILE A 71 8.11 11.05 1.99
N VAL A 72 7.27 10.38 1.19
CA VAL A 72 6.87 10.88 -0.13
C VAL A 72 6.09 12.20 0.01
N THR A 73 5.17 12.30 0.97
CA THR A 73 4.43 13.54 1.24
C THR A 73 5.37 14.68 1.63
N CYS A 74 6.36 14.43 2.49
CA CYS A 74 7.36 15.42 2.89
C CYS A 74 8.19 15.92 1.70
N VAL A 75 8.63 15.01 0.83
CA VAL A 75 9.36 15.35 -0.39
C VAL A 75 8.46 16.14 -1.35
N SER A 76 7.20 15.76 -1.49
CA SER A 76 6.25 16.47 -2.36
C SER A 76 5.98 17.91 -1.92
N LEU A 77 5.92 18.19 -0.62
CA LEU A 77 5.75 19.55 -0.09
C LEU A 77 6.95 20.47 -0.38
N LEU A 78 8.14 19.91 -0.63
CA LEU A 78 9.30 20.70 -1.04
C LEU A 78 9.26 21.12 -2.52
N PHE A 79 8.48 20.42 -3.35
CA PHE A 79 8.40 20.66 -4.80
C PHE A 79 7.09 21.34 -5.22
N VAL A 80 6.03 21.24 -4.41
CA VAL A 80 4.69 21.75 -4.74
C VAL A 80 4.03 22.34 -3.49
N ASP A 81 3.52 23.57 -3.60
CA ASP A 81 2.65 24.19 -2.59
C ASP A 81 1.27 23.52 -2.59
N LEU A 82 1.16 22.37 -1.93
CA LEU A 82 -0.12 21.70 -1.74
C LEU A 82 -0.97 22.53 -0.75
N GLN A 83 -2.07 23.11 -1.23
CA GLN A 83 -3.10 23.66 -0.35
C GLN A 83 -3.84 22.50 0.32
N VAL A 84 -3.31 22.05 1.46
CA VAL A 84 -3.92 21.01 2.27
C VAL A 84 -4.99 21.63 3.18
N GLU A 85 -6.26 21.59 2.77
CA GLU A 85 -7.38 22.04 3.61
C GLU A 85 -7.55 21.17 4.88
N HIS A 86 -7.39 19.85 4.75
CA HIS A 86 -7.65 18.91 5.84
C HIS A 86 -6.62 17.78 5.93
N TRP A 87 -5.55 18.03 6.68
CA TRP A 87 -4.51 17.05 7.00
C TRP A 87 -5.04 15.75 7.62
N GLY A 88 -6.07 15.84 8.47
CA GLY A 88 -6.68 14.68 9.12
C GLY A 88 -7.32 13.69 8.15
N ILE A 89 -7.95 14.18 7.08
CA ILE A 89 -8.60 13.34 6.07
C ILE A 89 -7.55 12.58 5.25
N ILE A 90 -6.44 13.24 4.91
CA ILE A 90 -5.32 12.62 4.17
C ILE A 90 -4.71 11.49 4.99
N VAL A 91 -4.41 11.75 6.26
CA VAL A 91 -3.83 10.72 7.14
C VAL A 91 -4.81 9.56 7.32
N ALA A 92 -6.10 9.84 7.51
CA ALA A 92 -7.13 8.80 7.69
C ALA A 92 -7.32 7.94 6.43
N THR A 93 -7.35 8.54 5.24
CA THR A 93 -7.47 7.81 3.97
C THR A 93 -6.23 6.99 3.69
N VAL A 94 -5.02 7.55 3.85
CA VAL A 94 -3.76 6.82 3.69
C VAL A 94 -3.67 5.65 4.66
N PHE A 95 -4.08 5.85 5.92
CA PHE A 95 -4.14 4.78 6.92
C PHE A 95 -5.10 3.66 6.52
N MET A 96 -6.35 3.99 6.17
CA MET A 96 -7.33 2.99 5.75
C MET A 96 -6.89 2.24 4.50
N THR A 97 -6.35 2.95 3.49
CA THR A 97 -5.82 2.34 2.28
C THR A 97 -4.66 1.39 2.61
N SER A 98 -3.72 1.81 3.45
CA SER A 98 -2.61 0.97 3.88
C SER A 98 -3.09 -0.31 4.59
N VAL A 99 -4.10 -0.21 5.47
CA VAL A 99 -4.71 -1.36 6.15
C VAL A 99 -5.36 -2.33 5.16
N VAL A 100 -6.15 -1.82 4.21
CA VAL A 100 -6.84 -2.65 3.20
C VAL A 100 -5.82 -3.40 2.34
N PHE A 101 -4.77 -2.72 1.86
CA PHE A 101 -3.75 -3.36 1.02
C PHE A 101 -2.81 -4.27 1.81
N ALA A 102 -2.53 -3.98 3.08
CA ALA A 102 -1.83 -4.88 3.99
C ALA A 102 -2.61 -6.20 4.17
N LEU A 103 -3.92 -6.12 4.41
CA LEU A 103 -4.79 -7.29 4.51
C LEU A 103 -4.87 -8.06 3.18
N GLY A 104 -4.99 -7.35 2.05
CA GLY A 104 -4.95 -7.98 0.72
C GLY A 104 -3.64 -8.72 0.46
N GLY A 105 -2.51 -8.12 0.84
CA GLY A 105 -1.19 -8.76 0.75
C GLY A 105 -1.06 -10.00 1.63
N LEU A 106 -1.64 -9.97 2.84
CA LEU A 106 -1.69 -11.11 3.75
C LEU A 106 -2.51 -12.26 3.17
N ILE A 107 -3.72 -11.98 2.67
CA ILE A 107 -4.57 -12.97 2.01
C ILE A 107 -3.81 -13.60 0.84
N ASN A 108 -3.18 -12.79 0.00
CA ASN A 108 -2.41 -13.32 -1.12
C ASN A 108 -1.24 -14.22 -0.66
N ALA A 109 -0.49 -13.81 0.36
CA ALA A 109 0.62 -14.60 0.87
C ALA A 109 0.20 -15.93 1.52
N VAL A 110 -1.02 -16.03 2.04
CA VAL A 110 -1.60 -17.29 2.51
C VAL A 110 -1.76 -18.27 1.34
N TYR A 111 -2.35 -17.83 0.23
CA TYR A 111 -2.62 -18.66 -0.95
C TYR A 111 -1.39 -18.91 -1.84
N ALA A 112 -0.45 -17.98 -1.88
CA ALA A 112 0.75 -18.07 -2.71
C ALA A 112 1.62 -19.27 -2.32
N LYS A 113 2.15 -19.96 -3.34
CA LYS A 113 3.08 -21.09 -3.17
C LYS A 113 4.51 -20.70 -3.57
N THR A 114 4.65 -19.71 -4.46
CA THR A 114 5.94 -19.21 -4.95
C THR A 114 6.03 -17.69 -4.81
N PHE A 115 7.25 -17.13 -4.73
CA PHE A 115 7.48 -15.67 -4.72
C PHE A 115 6.87 -14.96 -5.94
N ASP A 116 6.79 -15.65 -7.07
CA ASP A 116 6.18 -15.11 -8.29
C ASP A 116 4.67 -14.89 -8.12
N ASP A 117 3.95 -15.80 -7.45
CA ASP A 117 2.51 -15.66 -7.17
C ASP A 117 2.22 -14.39 -6.32
N ILE A 118 3.16 -14.02 -5.46
CA ILE A 118 3.04 -12.83 -4.61
C ILE A 118 3.17 -11.54 -5.40
N SER A 119 4.06 -11.56 -6.39
CA SER A 119 4.41 -10.41 -7.22
C SER A 119 3.49 -10.25 -8.43
N ILE A 120 2.75 -11.30 -8.81
CA ILE A 120 1.77 -11.28 -9.90
C ILE A 120 0.58 -10.37 -9.58
N ILE A 121 -0.05 -10.48 -8.41
CA ILE A 121 -1.20 -9.63 -8.04
C ILE A 121 -0.90 -8.12 -8.08
N PRO A 122 0.19 -7.61 -7.48
CA PRO A 122 0.53 -6.19 -7.56
C PRO A 122 0.72 -5.74 -9.01
N THR A 123 1.31 -6.58 -9.86
CA THR A 123 1.65 -6.25 -11.24
C THR A 123 0.44 -6.33 -12.19
N PHE A 124 -0.39 -7.36 -12.05
CA PHE A 124 -1.49 -7.65 -12.98
C PHE A 124 -2.84 -7.07 -12.58
N VAL A 125 -3.05 -6.78 -11.29
CA VAL A 125 -4.32 -6.22 -10.81
C VAL A 125 -4.10 -4.79 -10.38
N LEU A 126 -3.13 -4.57 -9.52
CA LEU A 126 -2.95 -3.35 -8.77
C LEU A 126 -2.39 -2.21 -9.64
N THR A 127 -1.39 -2.50 -10.46
CA THR A 127 -0.87 -1.58 -11.48
C THR A 127 -1.96 -1.11 -12.46
N PRO A 128 -2.69 -1.98 -13.18
CA PRO A 128 -3.74 -1.52 -14.09
C PRO A 128 -4.90 -0.84 -13.36
N LEU A 129 -5.28 -1.26 -12.16
CA LEU A 129 -6.34 -0.61 -11.39
C LEU A 129 -5.92 0.79 -10.90
N THR A 130 -4.63 1.00 -10.63
CA THR A 130 -4.08 2.34 -10.34
C THR A 130 -4.11 3.23 -11.59
N TYR A 131 -3.80 2.69 -12.77
CA TYR A 131 -3.88 3.43 -14.03
C TYR A 131 -5.33 3.73 -14.47
N LEU A 132 -6.25 2.77 -14.32
CA LEU A 132 -7.68 2.91 -14.64
C LEU A 132 -8.45 3.72 -13.58
N GLY A 133 -7.97 3.78 -12.34
CA GLY A 133 -8.61 4.46 -11.22
C GLY A 133 -8.54 6.00 -11.28
N GLY A 134 -8.07 6.58 -12.38
CA GLY A 134 -8.02 8.04 -12.57
C GLY A 134 -6.93 8.76 -11.78
N VAL A 135 -6.03 8.00 -11.12
CA VAL A 135 -4.95 8.50 -10.27
C VAL A 135 -3.89 9.28 -11.08
N PHE A 136 -3.72 8.92 -12.35
CA PHE A 136 -2.77 9.55 -13.27
C PHE A 136 -3.44 10.30 -14.44
N TYR A 137 -4.73 10.08 -14.66
CA TYR A 137 -5.49 10.71 -15.73
C TYR A 137 -6.67 11.47 -15.15
N SER A 138 -6.65 12.80 -15.23
CA SER A 138 -7.88 13.56 -15.03
C SER A 138 -8.87 13.15 -16.11
N ILE A 139 -10.12 12.86 -15.72
CA ILE A 139 -11.26 12.54 -16.58
C ILE A 139 -11.53 13.60 -17.67
N SER A 140 -10.80 14.73 -17.68
CA SER A 140 -10.85 15.77 -18.71
C SER A 140 -9.98 15.51 -19.95
N LEU A 141 -9.32 14.36 -20.08
CA LEU A 141 -8.58 13.94 -21.29
C LEU A 141 -9.29 12.84 -22.10
N LEU A 142 -10.52 12.50 -21.75
CA LEU A 142 -11.40 11.72 -22.62
C LEU A 142 -12.11 12.68 -23.57
N PRO A 143 -11.85 12.63 -24.90
CA PRO A 143 -12.78 13.20 -25.87
C PRO A 143 -14.14 12.50 -25.83
#